data_AF-A0A6P1CJM0-F1
#
_entry.id   AF-A0A6P1CJM0-F1
#
_cell.length_a   1.000
_cell.length_b   1.000
_cell.length_c   1.000
_cell.angle_alpha   90.00
_cell.angle_beta   90.00
_cell.angle_gamma   90.00
#
_symmetry.space_group_name_H-M   'P 1'
#
loop_
_entity.id
_entity.type
_entity.pdbx_description
1 polymer ?
#
loop_
_entity_poly.entity_id
_entity_poly.type
_entity_poly.pdbx_seq_one_letter_code
_entity_poly.pdbx_strand_id
1 'polypeptide(L)'
;MKTSVFLVLATLLVAALTASACTTDPTAGAGETACAAEAFGPPYQAVEACSAEAVLVAATTAIFDYWPFEQRDQRAAFRSARPLMTREFATRAEQAALAWAPITTSQWQQWATNATPITTTVKVGADDHPPDTATSVRRVLAVELHPAGQARIAFAVYAHATRPAAGQRWLLADLEVRS
;
A
#
# COMPACT_ATOMS: atom_id res chain seq x y z
N MET A 1 -24.13 -84.66 19.19
CA MET A 1 -22.94 -84.29 19.97
C MET A 1 -23.03 -82.78 20.20
N LYS A 2 -23.38 -82.33 21.42
CA LYS A 2 -22.45 -81.81 22.45
C LYS A 2 -21.93 -80.42 22.00
N THR A 3 -22.24 -79.27 22.59
CA THR A 3 -22.67 -78.89 23.95
C THR A 3 -23.15 -77.43 23.91
N SER A 4 -24.12 -77.12 24.78
CA SER A 4 -24.58 -75.77 25.12
C SER A 4 -23.47 -74.89 25.73
N VAL A 5 -23.65 -73.55 25.80
CA VAL A 5 -23.72 -72.77 27.06
C VAL A 5 -23.65 -71.24 26.81
N PHE A 6 -24.71 -70.53 27.26
CA PHE A 6 -24.79 -69.23 27.97
C PHE A 6 -24.20 -67.94 27.33
N LEU A 7 -24.65 -66.71 27.60
CA LEU A 7 -25.85 -66.11 28.21
C LEU A 7 -25.65 -64.58 28.07
N VAL A 8 -26.67 -63.87 27.56
CA VAL A 8 -27.13 -62.50 27.90
C VAL A 8 -26.10 -61.38 28.08
N LEU A 9 -26.27 -60.28 27.33
CA LEU A 9 -26.57 -58.99 27.95
C LEU A 9 -27.25 -58.04 26.94
N ALA A 10 -28.51 -57.70 27.23
CA ALA A 10 -29.22 -56.59 26.64
C ALA A 10 -28.93 -55.33 27.46
N THR A 11 -28.50 -54.25 26.82
CA THR A 11 -28.69 -52.89 27.33
C THR A 11 -28.95 -51.95 26.15
N LEU A 12 -30.18 -51.42 26.13
CA LEU A 12 -30.59 -50.26 25.36
C LEU A 12 -29.88 -49.01 25.89
N LEU A 13 -29.38 -48.15 24.99
CA LEU A 13 -29.41 -46.71 25.25
C LEU A 13 -29.44 -45.89 23.95
N VAL A 14 -30.34 -44.92 24.02
CA VAL A 14 -30.89 -44.06 22.98
C VAL A 14 -29.85 -43.02 22.52
N ALA A 15 -29.94 -42.66 21.24
CA ALA A 15 -29.15 -41.63 20.59
C ALA A 15 -29.39 -40.22 21.17
N ALA A 16 -28.31 -39.46 21.34
CA ALA A 16 -28.34 -38.00 21.40
C ALA A 16 -27.26 -37.45 20.46
N LEU A 17 -27.71 -36.72 19.44
CA LEU A 17 -26.90 -35.96 18.50
C LEU A 17 -26.25 -34.77 19.23
N THR A 18 -24.92 -34.71 19.24
CA THR A 18 -24.20 -33.43 19.40
C THR A 18 -23.25 -33.28 18.22
N ALA A 19 -23.43 -32.17 17.51
CA ALA A 19 -22.67 -31.82 16.32
C ALA A 19 -21.17 -31.78 16.64
N SER A 20 -20.39 -32.59 15.92
CA SER A 20 -18.94 -32.44 15.87
C SER A 20 -18.62 -31.22 15.02
N ALA A 21 -18.62 -30.05 15.63
CA ALA A 21 -17.86 -28.91 15.12
C ALA A 21 -16.38 -29.21 15.35
N CYS A 22 -15.78 -29.98 14.44
CA CYS A 22 -14.33 -29.95 14.29
C CYS A 22 -13.99 -28.59 13.68
N THR A 23 -13.81 -27.60 14.55
CA THR A 23 -13.06 -26.39 14.24
C THR A 23 -11.70 -26.84 13.72
N THR A 24 -11.53 -26.87 12.40
CA THR A 24 -10.21 -26.72 11.82
C THR A 24 -9.69 -25.39 12.32
N ASP A 25 -8.82 -25.43 13.32
CA ASP A 25 -7.91 -24.33 13.59
C ASP A 25 -7.26 -23.97 12.25
N PRO A 26 -7.40 -22.73 11.75
CA PRO A 26 -6.48 -22.27 10.75
C PRO A 26 -5.14 -22.23 11.47
N THR A 27 -4.33 -23.25 11.21
CA THR A 27 -2.91 -23.22 11.53
C THR A 27 -2.42 -21.89 10.97
N ALA A 28 -2.14 -20.96 11.88
CA ALA A 28 -1.64 -19.64 11.57
C ALA A 28 -0.52 -19.82 10.55
N GLY A 29 -0.67 -19.11 9.43
CA GLY A 29 0.15 -19.26 8.25
C GLY A 29 1.64 -19.24 8.59
N ALA A 30 2.37 -20.04 7.82
CA ALA A 30 3.81 -20.07 7.74
C ALA A 30 4.49 -18.73 8.12
N GLY A 31 5.25 -18.75 9.21
CA GLY A 31 6.37 -17.86 9.51
C GLY A 31 6.23 -16.43 9.01
N GLU A 32 5.40 -15.64 9.69
CA GLU A 32 5.54 -14.19 9.65
C GLU A 32 6.92 -13.84 10.25
N THR A 33 7.94 -13.75 9.38
CA THR A 33 9.18 -13.07 9.73
C THR A 33 8.77 -11.65 10.09
N ALA A 34 8.57 -11.39 11.38
CA ALA A 34 8.21 -10.07 11.90
C ALA A 34 9.18 -9.07 11.29
N CYS A 35 8.64 -8.15 10.51
CA CYS A 35 9.48 -7.18 9.82
C CYS A 35 10.07 -6.24 10.85
N ALA A 36 11.39 -6.33 11.04
CA ALA A 36 12.16 -5.56 12.00
C ALA A 36 12.76 -4.29 11.36
N ALA A 37 12.08 -3.76 10.34
CA ALA A 37 12.53 -2.59 9.63
C ALA A 37 12.55 -1.37 10.54
N GLU A 38 13.63 -0.59 10.48
CA GLU A 38 13.68 0.71 11.13
C GLU A 38 12.58 1.62 10.55
N ALA A 39 11.88 2.33 11.44
CA ALA A 39 10.91 3.34 11.06
C ALA A 39 11.54 4.45 10.20
N PHE A 40 10.72 5.13 9.40
CA PHE A 40 11.18 6.33 8.72
C PHE A 40 11.38 7.48 9.71
N GLY A 41 12.32 8.37 9.40
CA GLY A 41 12.49 9.62 10.13
C GLY A 41 11.35 10.62 9.84
N PRO A 42 11.33 11.76 10.56
CA PRO A 42 10.42 12.86 10.26
C PRO A 42 10.44 13.29 8.78
N PRO A 43 9.28 13.58 8.16
CA PRO A 43 7.92 13.61 8.73
C PRO A 43 7.16 12.26 8.61
N TYR A 44 7.82 11.16 8.28
CA TYR A 44 7.19 9.90 7.87
C TYR A 44 7.16 8.82 8.97
N GLN A 45 7.30 9.18 10.24
CA GLN A 45 7.39 8.21 11.34
C GLN A 45 6.13 7.34 11.49
N ALA A 46 4.98 7.86 11.03
CA ALA A 46 3.71 7.13 11.02
C ALA A 46 3.57 6.15 9.83
N VAL A 47 4.50 6.16 8.87
CA VAL A 47 4.47 5.25 7.72
C VAL A 47 4.97 3.87 8.16
N GLU A 48 4.13 2.85 8.01
CA GLU A 48 4.48 1.47 8.30
C GLU A 48 5.52 0.94 7.29
N ALA A 49 6.81 0.99 7.68
CA ALA A 49 7.94 0.58 6.84
C ALA A 49 7.87 -0.87 6.32
N CYS A 50 7.09 -1.70 7.01
CA CYS A 50 6.89 -3.11 6.70
C CYS A 50 5.73 -3.39 5.73
N SER A 51 4.88 -2.39 5.48
CA SER A 51 3.77 -2.46 4.54
C SER A 51 4.16 -1.76 3.24
N ALA A 52 4.28 -2.53 2.16
CA ALA A 52 4.55 -1.98 0.83
C ALA A 52 3.47 -0.97 0.43
N GLU A 53 2.19 -1.27 0.69
CA GLU A 53 1.07 -0.40 0.36
C GLU A 53 1.11 0.91 1.15
N ALA A 54 1.43 0.87 2.45
CA ALA A 54 1.58 2.09 3.25
C ALA A 54 2.69 2.99 2.71
N VAL A 55 3.83 2.40 2.33
CA VAL A 55 4.95 3.14 1.71
C VAL A 55 4.54 3.72 0.35
N LEU A 56 3.87 2.93 -0.50
CA LEU A 56 3.42 3.39 -1.82
C LEU A 56 2.42 4.55 -1.72
N VAL A 57 1.45 4.46 -0.82
CA VAL A 57 0.47 5.53 -0.57
C VAL A 57 1.15 6.77 -0.02
N ALA A 58 2.04 6.64 0.98
CA ALA A 58 2.74 7.78 1.58
C ALA A 58 3.69 8.47 0.59
N ALA A 59 4.48 7.69 -0.17
CA ALA A 59 5.41 8.24 -1.15
C ALA A 59 4.67 8.96 -2.28
N THR A 60 3.61 8.35 -2.80
CA THR A 60 2.78 8.96 -3.85
C THR A 60 2.06 10.21 -3.35
N THR A 61 1.53 10.17 -2.12
CA THR A 61 0.92 11.35 -1.49
C THR A 61 1.94 12.49 -1.43
N ALA A 62 3.15 12.23 -0.93
CA ALA A 62 4.20 13.23 -0.82
C ALA A 62 4.70 13.77 -2.19
N ILE A 63 4.78 12.92 -3.22
CA ILE A 63 5.14 13.35 -4.60
C ILE A 63 4.12 14.36 -5.16
N PHE A 64 2.84 14.17 -4.84
CA PHE A 64 1.73 15.01 -5.30
C PHE A 64 1.21 15.97 -4.22
N ASP A 65 1.94 16.16 -3.12
CA ASP A 65 1.59 17.08 -2.05
C ASP A 65 2.03 18.49 -2.44
N TYR A 66 1.18 19.16 -3.21
CA TYR A 66 1.49 20.43 -3.85
C TYR A 66 1.14 21.62 -2.96
N TRP A 67 2.12 22.50 -2.78
CA TRP A 67 2.00 23.75 -2.04
C TRP A 67 2.45 24.91 -2.93
N PRO A 68 1.68 25.32 -3.96
CA PRO A 68 2.17 26.22 -5.01
C PRO A 68 2.61 27.60 -4.50
N PHE A 69 2.13 28.03 -3.33
CA PHE A 69 2.57 29.28 -2.70
C PHE A 69 4.00 29.17 -2.12
N GLU A 70 4.40 28.00 -1.63
CA GLU A 70 5.69 27.78 -0.96
C GLU A 70 6.70 27.07 -1.87
N GLN A 71 6.21 26.24 -2.78
CA GLN A 71 6.98 25.43 -3.69
C GLN A 71 7.16 26.15 -5.02
N ARG A 72 8.40 26.21 -5.50
CA ARG A 72 8.70 26.79 -6.82
C ARG A 72 8.00 26.02 -7.96
N ASP A 73 8.03 24.71 -7.89
CA ASP A 73 7.43 23.79 -8.86
C ASP A 73 7.22 22.40 -8.22
N GLN A 74 6.60 21.48 -8.96
CA GLN A 74 6.21 20.14 -8.52
C GLN A 74 7.40 19.28 -8.06
N ARG A 75 8.63 19.60 -8.49
CA ARG A 75 9.82 18.85 -8.05
C ARG A 75 10.10 19.07 -6.56
N ALA A 76 9.60 20.15 -5.95
CA ALA A 76 9.71 20.35 -4.52
C ALA A 76 8.98 19.26 -3.72
N ALA A 77 7.77 18.90 -4.13
CA ALA A 77 7.01 17.79 -3.56
C ALA A 77 7.73 16.44 -3.81
N PHE A 78 8.21 16.20 -5.03
CA PHE A 78 9.04 15.01 -5.29
C PHE A 78 10.26 14.91 -4.37
N ARG A 79 10.96 16.02 -4.13
CA ARG A 79 12.14 16.04 -3.23
C ARG A 79 11.79 15.73 -1.78
N SER A 80 10.62 16.15 -1.30
CA SER A 80 10.18 15.85 0.08
C SER A 80 9.99 14.35 0.29
N ALA A 81 9.50 13.65 -0.73
CA ALA A 81 9.25 12.21 -0.73
C ALA A 81 10.51 11.33 -0.80
N ARG A 82 11.70 11.89 -1.03
CA ARG A 82 12.97 11.13 -1.19
C ARG A 82 13.27 10.11 -0.07
N PRO A 83 12.97 10.35 1.22
CA PRO A 83 13.18 9.36 2.28
C PRO A 83 12.39 8.05 2.10
N LEU A 84 11.32 8.06 1.30
CA LEU A 84 10.46 6.91 1.03
C LEU A 84 10.84 6.17 -0.27
N MET A 85 11.91 6.61 -0.94
CA MET A 85 12.33 6.10 -2.24
C MET A 85 13.63 5.31 -2.17
N THR A 86 13.84 4.42 -3.14
CA THR A 86 15.18 3.91 -3.40
C THR A 86 16.07 5.08 -3.87
N ARG A 87 17.35 5.02 -3.51
CA ARG A 87 18.32 6.06 -3.91
C ARG A 87 18.39 6.24 -5.43
N GLU A 88 18.32 5.13 -6.16
CA GLU A 88 18.34 5.12 -7.62
C GLU A 88 17.13 5.87 -8.20
N PHE A 89 15.93 5.55 -7.74
CA PHE A 89 14.70 6.22 -8.18
C PHE A 89 14.73 7.71 -7.86
N ALA A 90 15.05 8.07 -6.62
CA ALA A 90 15.18 9.47 -6.19
C ALA A 90 16.19 10.27 -7.02
N THR A 91 17.21 9.62 -7.58
CA THR A 91 18.24 10.28 -8.40
C THR A 91 17.78 10.48 -9.85
N ARG A 92 17.15 9.46 -10.46
CA ARG A 92 16.79 9.50 -11.90
C ARG A 92 15.47 10.22 -12.18
N ALA A 93 14.54 10.22 -11.23
CA ALA A 93 13.14 10.59 -11.52
C ALA A 93 12.77 12.05 -11.23
N GLU A 94 13.63 12.84 -10.58
CA GLU A 94 13.26 14.22 -10.20
C GLU A 94 12.87 15.09 -11.40
N GLN A 95 13.51 14.93 -12.56
CA GLN A 95 13.13 15.66 -13.76
C GLN A 95 11.79 15.19 -14.35
N ALA A 96 11.47 13.90 -14.20
CA ALA A 96 10.20 13.34 -14.68
C ALA A 96 8.99 13.84 -13.87
N ALA A 97 9.19 14.31 -12.64
CA ALA A 97 8.12 14.85 -11.79
C ALA A 97 7.33 15.99 -12.44
N LEU A 98 7.96 16.80 -13.30
CA LEU A 98 7.25 17.85 -14.05
C LEU A 98 6.31 17.26 -15.11
N ALA A 99 6.69 16.14 -15.73
CA ALA A 99 5.89 15.46 -16.75
C ALA A 99 4.74 14.64 -16.15
N TRP A 100 4.86 14.24 -14.89
CA TRP A 100 3.83 13.52 -14.14
C TRP A 100 2.71 14.39 -13.60
N ALA A 101 2.96 15.69 -13.48
CA ALA A 101 1.97 16.62 -12.96
C ALA A 101 0.79 16.72 -13.96
N PRO A 102 -0.47 16.45 -13.54
CA PRO A 102 -1.64 16.49 -14.43
C PRO A 102 -2.13 17.93 -14.65
N ILE A 103 -1.19 18.89 -14.67
CA ILE A 103 -1.46 20.33 -14.67
C ILE A 103 -0.42 21.05 -15.53
N THR A 104 -0.82 22.19 -16.08
CA THR A 104 0.10 23.03 -16.86
C THR A 104 0.92 23.96 -15.95
N THR A 105 2.00 24.51 -16.49
CA THR A 105 2.77 25.57 -15.80
C THR A 105 1.92 26.81 -15.51
N SER A 106 0.98 27.17 -16.40
CA SER A 106 0.09 28.31 -16.18
C SER A 106 -0.89 28.05 -15.04
N GLN A 107 -1.40 26.82 -14.90
CA GLN A 107 -2.27 26.44 -13.79
C GLN A 107 -1.50 26.48 -12.46
N TRP A 108 -0.26 25.98 -12.42
CA TRP A 108 0.61 26.11 -11.25
C TRP A 108 0.80 27.57 -10.84
N GLN A 109 1.15 28.43 -11.81
CA GLN A 109 1.37 29.85 -11.55
C GLN A 109 0.10 30.54 -11.03
N GLN A 110 -1.07 30.20 -11.56
CA GLN A 110 -2.34 30.71 -11.09
C GLN A 110 -2.61 30.28 -9.64
N TRP A 111 -2.40 29.01 -9.30
CA TRP A 111 -2.55 28.52 -7.93
C TRP A 111 -1.57 29.18 -6.97
N ALA A 112 -0.32 29.38 -7.40
CA ALA A 112 0.70 30.08 -6.61
C ALA A 112 0.31 31.53 -6.33
N THR A 113 -0.09 32.29 -7.36
CA THR A 113 -0.51 33.70 -7.23
C THR A 113 -1.73 33.86 -6.31
N ASN A 114 -2.67 32.92 -6.36
CA ASN A 114 -3.89 32.96 -5.56
C ASN A 114 -3.77 32.24 -4.21
N ALA A 115 -2.57 31.75 -3.86
CA ALA A 115 -2.34 30.89 -2.70
C ALA A 115 -3.39 29.77 -2.57
N THR A 116 -3.77 29.13 -3.69
CA THR A 116 -4.82 28.11 -3.74
C THR A 116 -4.37 26.88 -2.95
N PRO A 117 -5.06 26.52 -1.84
CA PRO A 117 -4.78 25.29 -1.13
C PRO A 117 -5.14 24.08 -2.00
N ILE A 118 -4.30 23.04 -1.94
CA ILE A 118 -4.52 21.79 -2.64
C ILE A 118 -4.48 20.67 -1.61
N THR A 119 -5.53 19.86 -1.57
CA THR A 119 -5.52 18.61 -0.81
C THR A 119 -5.32 17.45 -1.76
N THR A 120 -4.41 16.54 -1.43
CA THR A 120 -4.14 15.33 -2.20
C THR A 120 -4.69 14.12 -1.47
N THR A 121 -5.42 13.25 -2.19
CA THR A 121 -5.85 11.95 -1.67
C THR A 121 -5.31 10.84 -2.55
N VAL A 122 -4.76 9.80 -1.93
CA VAL A 122 -4.23 8.62 -2.62
C VAL A 122 -4.86 7.38 -2.01
N LYS A 123 -5.37 6.49 -2.87
CA LYS A 123 -5.93 5.19 -2.48
C LYS A 123 -5.38 4.09 -3.36
N VAL A 124 -5.18 2.90 -2.80
CA VAL A 124 -4.87 1.71 -3.60
C VAL A 124 -6.09 1.38 -4.46
N GLY A 125 -5.88 1.29 -5.77
CA GLY A 125 -6.88 0.88 -6.75
C GLY A 125 -7.07 -0.64 -6.75
N ALA A 126 -8.15 -1.09 -7.37
CA ALA A 126 -8.47 -2.52 -7.51
C ALA A 126 -7.95 -3.13 -8.83
N ASP A 127 -7.14 -2.38 -9.58
CA ASP A 127 -6.63 -2.82 -10.87
C ASP A 127 -5.66 -4.01 -10.74
N ASP A 128 -5.68 -4.86 -11.76
CA ASP A 128 -4.77 -6.01 -11.85
C ASP A 128 -3.31 -5.56 -11.82
N HIS A 129 -2.52 -6.28 -11.05
CA HIS A 129 -1.08 -6.11 -10.95
C HIS A 129 -0.38 -7.47 -11.03
N PRO A 130 0.91 -7.51 -11.42
CA PRO A 130 1.69 -8.73 -11.32
C PRO A 130 1.65 -9.31 -9.89
N PRO A 131 1.77 -10.64 -9.72
CA PRO A 131 1.82 -11.24 -8.40
C PRO A 131 2.92 -10.64 -7.52
N ASP A 132 2.61 -10.41 -6.25
CA ASP A 132 3.58 -9.93 -5.28
C ASP A 132 4.63 -10.99 -4.98
N THR A 133 5.82 -10.53 -4.59
CA THR A 133 6.92 -11.40 -4.13
C THR A 133 7.41 -10.92 -2.77
N ALA A 134 8.30 -11.70 -2.15
CA ALA A 134 8.92 -11.31 -0.89
C ALA A 134 9.69 -9.98 -0.94
N THR A 135 10.06 -9.47 -2.12
CA THR A 135 10.90 -8.26 -2.27
C THR A 135 10.40 -7.26 -3.31
N SER A 136 9.25 -7.51 -3.94
CA SER A 136 8.66 -6.66 -4.96
C SER A 136 7.14 -6.68 -4.90
N VAL A 137 6.53 -5.49 -4.89
CA VAL A 137 5.07 -5.26 -4.85
C VAL A 137 4.72 -4.15 -5.84
N ARG A 138 3.66 -4.34 -6.62
CA ARG A 138 3.17 -3.35 -7.59
C ARG A 138 1.70 -3.05 -7.32
N ARG A 139 1.33 -1.77 -7.38
CA ARG A 139 -0.06 -1.32 -7.23
C ARG A 139 -0.38 -0.22 -8.22
N VAL A 140 -1.63 -0.16 -8.64
CA VAL A 140 -2.21 1.05 -9.22
C VAL A 140 -2.83 1.85 -8.09
N LEU A 141 -2.53 3.15 -8.02
CA LEU A 141 -3.04 4.07 -7.02
C LEU A 141 -3.94 5.09 -7.73
N ALA A 142 -5.14 5.27 -7.21
CA ALA A 142 -6.02 6.36 -7.59
C ALA A 142 -5.58 7.61 -6.83
N VAL A 143 -5.19 8.64 -7.57
CA VAL A 143 -4.78 9.94 -7.02
C VAL A 143 -5.82 10.98 -7.40
N GLU A 144 -6.21 11.80 -6.43
CA GLU A 144 -7.04 12.98 -6.67
C GLU A 144 -6.40 14.21 -6.04
N LEU A 145 -6.29 15.28 -6.84
CA LEU A 145 -5.99 16.63 -6.37
C LEU A 145 -7.31 17.39 -6.21
N HIS A 146 -7.43 18.09 -5.09
CA HIS A 146 -8.58 18.92 -4.73
C HIS A 146 -8.14 20.37 -4.51
N PRO A 147 -7.94 21.16 -5.58
CA PRO A 147 -7.66 22.59 -5.46
C PRO A 147 -8.92 23.32 -4.98
N ALA A 148 -8.79 24.17 -3.96
CA ALA A 148 -9.94 24.86 -3.36
C ALA A 148 -10.72 25.68 -4.40
N GLY A 149 -12.05 25.50 -4.43
CA GLY A 149 -12.95 26.22 -5.33
C GLY A 149 -12.86 25.81 -6.81
N GLN A 150 -12.20 24.70 -7.14
CA GLN A 150 -12.03 24.21 -8.51
C GLN A 150 -12.48 22.76 -8.65
N ALA A 151 -12.57 22.28 -9.89
CA ALA A 151 -12.87 20.87 -10.16
C ALA A 151 -11.73 19.96 -9.69
N ARG A 152 -12.09 18.77 -9.19
CA ARG A 152 -11.13 17.73 -8.82
C ARG A 152 -10.38 17.23 -10.06
N ILE A 153 -9.11 16.88 -9.89
CA ILE A 153 -8.27 16.29 -10.93
C ILE A 153 -7.90 14.88 -10.49
N ALA A 154 -8.39 13.87 -11.20
CA ALA A 154 -8.16 12.45 -10.88
C ALA A 154 -7.30 11.79 -11.95
N PHE A 155 -6.36 10.94 -11.54
CA PHE A 155 -5.46 10.21 -12.42
C PHE A 155 -4.92 8.94 -11.74
N ALA A 156 -4.36 8.04 -12.53
CA ALA A 156 -3.80 6.79 -12.05
C ALA A 156 -2.28 6.85 -11.95
N VAL A 157 -1.75 6.24 -10.90
CA VAL A 157 -0.31 6.09 -10.67
C VAL A 157 0.02 4.62 -10.56
N TYR A 158 0.89 4.13 -11.43
CA TYR A 158 1.43 2.77 -11.38
C TYR A 158 2.71 2.82 -10.57
N ALA A 159 2.69 2.24 -9.38
CA ALA A 159 3.78 2.35 -8.42
C ALA A 159 4.40 0.98 -8.14
N HIS A 160 5.73 0.95 -8.01
CA HIS A 160 6.51 -0.25 -7.72
C HIS A 160 7.33 -0.04 -6.45
N ALA A 161 7.08 -0.87 -5.44
CA ALA A 161 7.87 -0.92 -4.21
C ALA A 161 8.83 -2.12 -4.24
N THR A 162 10.02 -1.91 -3.71
CA THR A 162 11.00 -2.99 -3.48
C THR A 162 11.56 -2.94 -2.07
N ARG A 163 12.11 -4.07 -1.63
CA ARG A 163 12.98 -4.14 -0.45
C ARG A 163 14.14 -5.09 -0.71
N PRO A 164 15.33 -4.86 -0.12
CA PRO A 164 16.50 -5.70 -0.39
C PRO A 164 16.34 -7.16 0.04
N ALA A 165 15.65 -7.40 1.16
CA ALA A 165 15.41 -8.72 1.71
C ALA A 165 14.12 -8.71 2.56
N ALA A 166 13.61 -9.90 2.89
CA ALA A 166 12.52 -10.03 3.85
C ALA A 166 12.92 -9.38 5.19
N GLY A 167 11.97 -8.67 5.80
CA GLY A 167 12.18 -7.95 7.07
C GLY A 167 12.89 -6.60 6.96
N GLN A 168 13.35 -6.19 5.76
CA GLN A 168 13.82 -4.83 5.51
C GLN A 168 12.67 -3.90 5.08
N ARG A 169 12.86 -2.58 5.24
CA ARG A 169 11.86 -1.58 4.85
C ARG A 169 11.57 -1.63 3.36
N TRP A 170 10.30 -1.43 3.00
CA TRP A 170 9.89 -1.16 1.63
C TRP A 170 10.25 0.26 1.23
N LEU A 171 10.56 0.46 -0.05
CA LEU A 171 10.82 1.76 -0.66
C LEU A 171 10.20 1.83 -2.05
N LEU A 172 9.71 3.01 -2.44
CA LEU A 172 9.27 3.29 -3.81
C LEU A 172 10.48 3.25 -4.75
N ALA A 173 10.42 2.36 -5.74
CA ALA A 173 11.49 2.12 -6.72
C ALA A 173 11.15 2.61 -8.12
N ASP A 174 9.86 2.74 -8.45
CA ASP A 174 9.41 3.27 -9.72
C ASP A 174 8.00 3.83 -9.64
N LEU A 175 7.70 4.77 -10.55
CA LEU A 175 6.40 5.39 -10.70
C LEU A 175 6.15 5.77 -12.16
N GLU A 176 4.94 5.49 -12.65
CA GLU A 176 4.41 5.98 -13.92
C GLU A 176 3.04 6.64 -13.68
N VAL A 177 2.80 7.78 -14.33
CA VAL A 177 1.48 8.44 -14.34
C VAL A 177 0.80 8.17 -15.67
N ARG A 178 -0.47 7.77 -15.61
CA ARG A 178 -1.34 7.75 -16.78
C ARG A 178 -2.45 8.78 -16.63
N SER A 179 -2.47 9.70 -17.58
CA SER A 179 -3.47 10.76 -17.74
C SER A 179 -4.42 10.44 -18.88
#